data_AF-A0A8J6PLI4-F1
#
_entry.id   AF-A0A8J6PLI4-F1
#
_cell.length_a   1.000
_cell.length_b   1.000
_cell.length_c   1.000
_cell.angle_alpha   90.00
_cell.angle_beta   90.00
_cell.angle_gamma   90.00
#
_symmetry.space_group_name_H-M   'P 1'
#
loop_
_entity.id
_entity.type
_entity.pdbx_description
1 polymer ?
#
loop_
_entity_poly.entity_id
_entity_poly.type
_entity_poly.pdbx_seq_one_letter_code
_entity_poly.pdbx_strand_id
1 'polypeptide(L)' 'TQVAESDLMPGDLAVWDGHVAMVIGNGQLVEAGDPVETGPIRTENSGMAFYGFYRPTE' A
#
# COMPACT_ATOMS: atom_id res chain seq x y z
N THR A 1 5.05 11.25 4.72
CA THR A 1 3.86 11.83 5.38
C THR A 1 2.69 10.86 5.32
N GLN A 2 1.87 10.74 6.38
CA GLN A 2 0.66 9.90 6.33
C GLN A 2 -0.41 10.55 5.44
N VAL A 3 -1.13 9.76 4.64
CA VAL A 3 -2.17 10.22 3.71
C VAL A 3 -3.46 9.44 3.89
N ALA A 4 -4.59 10.08 3.60
CA ALA A 4 -5.89 9.42 3.57
C ALA A 4 -6.05 8.58 2.30
N GLU A 5 -6.87 7.53 2.35
CA GLU A 5 -7.14 6.66 1.21
C GLU A 5 -7.70 7.41 -0.01
N SER A 6 -8.53 8.44 0.24
CA SER A 6 -9.08 9.31 -0.80
C SER A 6 -8.06 10.17 -1.53
N ASP A 7 -6.88 10.36 -0.93
CA ASP A 7 -5.82 11.25 -1.43
C ASP A 7 -4.64 10.47 -2.03
N LEU A 8 -4.81 9.15 -2.23
CA LEU A 8 -3.77 8.27 -2.73
C LEU A 8 -3.37 8.64 -4.15
N MET A 9 -2.07 8.66 -4.38
CA MET A 9 -1.44 8.83 -5.68
C MET A 9 -0.50 7.65 -5.96
N PRO A 10 -0.22 7.33 -7.24
CA PRO A 10 0.84 6.40 -7.59
C PRO A 10 2.16 6.75 -6.89
N GLY A 11 2.80 5.77 -6.26
CA GLY A 11 4.00 5.92 -5.45
C GLY A 11 3.76 6.01 -3.94
N ASP A 12 2.52 6.23 -3.48
CA ASP A 12 2.19 6.12 -2.06
C ASP A 12 2.32 4.66 -1.59
N LEU A 13 2.64 4.45 -0.31
CA LEU A 13 2.87 3.13 0.28
C LEU A 13 1.74 2.74 1.22
N ALA A 14 1.21 1.53 1.07
CA ALA A 14 0.37 0.87 2.07
C ALA A 14 1.28 0.06 3.00
N VAL A 15 1.22 0.33 4.31
CA VAL A 15 2.15 -0.26 5.28
C VAL A 15 1.38 -1.08 6.31
N TRP A 16 1.78 -2.33 6.46
CA TRP A 16 1.35 -3.25 7.50
C TRP A 16 2.51 -3.63 8.40
N ASP A 17 2.20 -4.30 9.51
CA ASP A 17 3.20 -4.93 10.35
C ASP A 17 4.00 -5.99 9.57
N GLY A 18 5.23 -5.62 9.18
CA GLY A 18 6.16 -6.48 8.45
C GLY A 18 5.97 -6.55 6.93
N HIS A 19 5.02 -5.82 6.34
CA HIS A 19 4.78 -5.83 4.88
C HIS A 19 4.53 -4.43 4.32
N VAL A 20 4.94 -4.20 3.08
CA VAL A 20 4.70 -2.94 2.36
C VAL A 20 4.31 -3.22 0.91
N ALA A 21 3.34 -2.46 0.42
CA ALA A 21 2.94 -2.44 -0.99
C ALA A 21 2.91 -1.00 -1.50
N MET A 22 3.09 -0.82 -2.82
CA MET A 22 3.06 0.50 -3.45
C MET A 22 1.79 0.67 -4.27
N VAL A 23 1.11 1.80 -4.09
CA VAL A 23 -0.01 2.21 -4.95
C VAL A 23 0.50 2.51 -6.34
N ILE A 24 -0.15 1.95 -7.37
CA ILE A 24 0.23 2.12 -8.78
C ILE A 24 -0.84 2.85 -9.61
N GLY A 25 -1.90 3.33 -8.95
CA GLY A 25 -3.04 3.98 -9.59
C GLY A 25 -4.16 3.00 -9.95
N ASN A 26 -5.25 3.51 -10.52
CA ASN A 26 -6.45 2.73 -10.90
C ASN A 26 -7.02 1.85 -9.77
N GLY A 27 -6.87 2.27 -8.50
CA GLY A 27 -7.31 1.49 -7.35
C GLY A 27 -6.47 0.25 -7.06
N GLN A 28 -5.24 0.18 -7.59
CA GLN A 28 -4.36 -0.97 -7.45
C GLN A 28 -3.07 -0.66 -6.67
N LEU A 29 -2.52 -1.73 -6.08
CA LEU A 29 -1.19 -1.82 -5.52
C LEU A 29 -0.34 -2.86 -6.27
N VAL A 30 0.98 -2.73 -6.15
CA VAL A 30 1.96 -3.77 -6.47
C VAL A 30 2.68 -4.18 -5.20
N GLU A 31 2.93 -5.48 -5.04
CA GLU A 31 3.58 -6.01 -3.84
C GLU A 31 4.52 -7.17 -4.14
N ALA A 32 5.54 -7.30 -3.29
CA ALA A 32 6.53 -8.37 -3.37
C ALA A 32 5.97 -9.65 -2.74
N GLY A 33 5.14 -10.38 -3.50
CA GLY A 33 4.78 -11.76 -3.22
C GLY A 33 5.75 -12.77 -3.82
N ASP A 34 5.33 -14.03 -3.86
CA ASP A 34 5.97 -15.11 -4.64
C ASP A 34 4.89 -15.75 -5.54
N PRO A 35 4.61 -15.19 -6.73
CA PRO A 35 5.37 -14.16 -7.47
C PRO A 35 5.04 -12.71 -7.06
N VAL A 36 5.75 -11.74 -7.67
CA VAL A 36 5.36 -10.32 -7.61
C VAL A 36 4.03 -10.14 -8.33
N GLU A 37 3.09 -9.48 -7.67
CA GLU A 37 1.70 -9.39 -8.13
C GLU A 37 1.12 -7.98 -7.96
N THR A 38 0.04 -7.71 -8.70
CA THR A 38 -0.79 -6.52 -8.53
C THR A 38 -2.16 -6.92 -7.99
N GLY A 39 -2.76 -6.04 -7.18
CA GLY A 39 -4.03 -6.31 -6.50
C GLY A 39 -4.78 -5.02 -6.18
N PRO A 40 -6.02 -5.12 -5.69
CA PRO A 40 -6.77 -3.95 -5.23
C PRO A 40 -6.11 -3.32 -4.00
N ILE A 41 -6.27 -2.00 -3.85
CA ILE A 41 -5.96 -1.32 -2.58
C ILE A 41 -6.83 -1.96 -1.48
N ARG A 42 -6.20 -2.24 -0.35
CA ARG A 42 -6.82 -2.86 0.82
C ARG A 42 -6.13 -2.36 2.07
N THR A 43 -6.80 -2.50 3.21
CA THR A 43 -6.23 -2.23 4.55
C THR A 43 -6.06 -3.51 5.36
N GLU A 44 -6.67 -4.62 4.96
CA GLU A 44 -6.45 -5.93 5.58
C GLU A 44 -5.31 -6.69 4.88
N ASN A 45 -4.52 -7.44 5.64
CA ASN A 45 -3.49 -8.34 5.11
C ASN A 45 -3.17 -9.47 6.09
N SER A 46 -3.77 -10.65 5.93
CA SER A 46 -3.41 -11.88 6.68
C SER A 46 -3.28 -11.70 8.21
N GLY A 47 -4.12 -10.84 8.81
CA GLY A 47 -4.09 -10.53 10.24
C GLY A 47 -2.99 -9.54 10.69
N MET A 48 -2.17 -9.04 9.76
CA MET A 48 -1.19 -7.98 10.03
C MET A 48 -1.90 -6.67 10.37
N ALA A 49 -1.40 -5.97 11.39
CA ALA A 49 -1.91 -4.66 11.74
C ALA A 49 -1.62 -3.66 10.61
N PHE A 50 -2.62 -2.89 10.21
CA PHE A 50 -2.45 -1.82 9.23
C PHE A 50 -1.98 -0.54 9.92
N TYR A 51 -0.85 0.01 9.48
CA TYR A 51 -0.30 1.24 10.03
C TYR A 51 -0.78 2.49 9.28
N GLY A 52 -1.12 2.34 7.99
CA GLY A 52 -1.72 3.41 7.20
C GLY A 52 -1.09 3.53 5.81
N PHE A 53 -1.51 4.58 5.11
CA PHE A 53 -0.90 4.97 3.85
C PHE A 53 0.09 6.12 4.04
N TYR A 54 1.20 6.08 3.32
CA TYR A 54 2.27 7.06 3.45
C TYR A 54 2.79 7.50 2.09
N ARG A 55 2.90 8.81 1.92
CA ARG A 55 3.63 9.44 0.81
C ARG A 55 5.10 9.56 1.17
N PRO A 56 6.02 8.92 0.42
CA PRO A 56 7.45 9.16 0.57
C PRO A 56 7.76 10.64 0.37
N THR A 57 8.67 11.17 1.18
CA THR A 57 9.29 12.48 0.99
C THR A 57 10.76 12.24 0.67
N GLU A 58 11.44 13.23 0.07
CA GLU A 58 12.91 13.23 0.02
C GLU A 58 13.51 13.15 1.43
#